data_AF-I0R412-F1
#
_entry.id   AF-I0R412-F1
#
_cell.length_a   1.000
_cell.length_b   1.000
_cell.length_c   1.000
_cell.angle_alpha   90.00
_cell.angle_beta   90.00
_cell.angle_gamma   90.00
#
_symmetry.space_group_name_H-M   'P 1'
#
loop_
_entity.id
_entity.type
_entity.pdbx_description
1 polymer ?
#
loop_
_entity_poly.entity_id
_entity_poly.type
_entity_poly.pdbx_seq_one_letter_code
_entity_poly.pdbx_strand_id
1 'polypeptide(L)'
;MQKCEILSILLRHRGICCLTLILHCLTLMASKQEGEGFNFHYQAHGYHPLLCYDKITGDLLKAELRNGTQYCSNDADKFMIPMLQEYRAKYPSLPLYLRGDSGFASPDLYKACEDNDCKYAIRLKQNQTLIEYVADADAALFRVSRENQTDYMVEYGEFYYQAGSWSHPRRVVFKVEKPYNQFIHLYTFVVTTMES
;
A
#
# COMPACT_ATOMS: atom_id res chain seq x y z
N MET A 1 7.67 -15.52 -6.85
CA MET A 1 6.27 -15.47 -6.36
C MET A 1 6.28 -15.27 -4.84
N GLN A 2 6.61 -14.06 -4.38
CA GLN A 2 6.62 -13.67 -2.95
C GLN A 2 5.74 -12.42 -2.82
N LYS A 3 4.43 -12.58 -2.97
CA LYS A 3 3.46 -11.49 -2.89
C LYS A 3 2.94 -11.39 -1.46
N CYS A 4 3.47 -10.43 -0.70
CA CYS A 4 2.80 -9.78 0.43
C CYS A 4 2.18 -10.70 1.51
N GLU A 5 3.01 -11.39 2.31
CA GLU A 5 2.51 -12.13 3.48
C GLU A 5 1.88 -11.24 4.56
N ILE A 6 2.39 -10.02 4.79
CA ILE A 6 1.77 -9.07 5.76
C ILE A 6 0.30 -8.80 5.42
N LEU A 7 0.01 -8.57 4.14
CA LEU A 7 -1.38 -8.33 3.73
C LEU A 7 -2.22 -9.60 3.73
N SER A 8 -1.62 -10.78 3.60
CA SER A 8 -2.35 -12.04 3.80
C SER A 8 -2.68 -12.30 5.28
N ILE A 9 -1.89 -11.74 6.21
CA ILE A 9 -2.14 -11.80 7.65
C ILE A 9 -3.22 -10.77 8.04
N LEU A 10 -3.11 -9.51 7.57
CA LEU A 10 -4.09 -8.45 7.85
C LEU A 10 -5.46 -8.69 7.18
N LEU A 11 -5.50 -9.30 6.00
CA LEU A 11 -6.75 -9.50 5.23
C LEU A 11 -7.32 -10.92 5.40
N ARG A 12 -6.94 -11.65 6.45
CA ARG A 12 -7.44 -13.01 6.74
C ARG A 12 -8.87 -12.97 7.31
N HIS A 13 -9.78 -12.25 6.67
CA HIS A 13 -11.20 -12.32 6.99
C HIS A 13 -11.85 -13.42 6.18
N ARG A 14 -12.09 -14.54 6.88
CA ARG A 14 -12.83 -15.71 6.41
C ARG A 14 -14.27 -15.31 6.09
N GLY A 15 -14.65 -15.34 4.82
CA GLY A 15 -16.07 -15.47 4.40
C GLY A 15 -17.01 -14.29 4.69
N ILE A 16 -16.49 -13.10 4.95
CA ILE A 16 -17.32 -11.88 5.05
C ILE A 16 -17.37 -11.26 3.66
N CYS A 17 -18.57 -10.94 3.15
CA CYS A 17 -18.73 -10.11 1.95
C CYS A 17 -18.01 -8.78 2.18
N CYS A 18 -16.78 -8.65 1.69
CA CYS A 18 -15.99 -7.45 1.82
C CYS A 18 -15.46 -7.05 0.45
N LEU A 19 -15.50 -5.76 0.15
CA LEU A 19 -14.93 -5.26 -1.10
C LEU A 19 -13.49 -4.85 -0.84
N THR A 20 -12.54 -5.57 -1.45
CA THR A 20 -11.12 -5.21 -1.36
C THR A 20 -10.69 -4.54 -2.65
N LEU A 21 -10.50 -3.24 -2.58
CA LEU A 21 -10.12 -2.39 -3.70
C LEU A 21 -8.60 -2.40 -3.85
N ILE A 22 -8.09 -2.73 -5.03
CA ILE A 22 -6.66 -2.63 -5.34
C ILE A 22 -6.46 -1.41 -6.22
N LEU A 23 -5.75 -0.41 -5.69
CA LEU A 23 -5.32 0.74 -6.46
C LEU A 23 -3.95 0.46 -7.06
N HIS A 24 -3.85 0.56 -8.38
CA HIS A 24 -2.62 0.30 -9.13
C HIS A 24 -2.36 1.46 -10.08
N CYS A 25 -1.09 1.79 -10.28
CA CYS A 25 -0.66 2.61 -11.39
C CYS A 25 0.52 1.96 -12.12
N LEU A 26 0.37 1.75 -13.43
CA LEU A 26 1.42 1.18 -14.29
C LEU A 26 1.60 2.09 -15.49
N THR A 27 2.83 2.57 -15.72
CA THR A 27 3.15 3.34 -16.92
C THR A 27 3.00 2.45 -18.15
N LEU A 28 2.01 2.75 -19.00
CA LEU A 28 1.83 2.08 -20.28
C LEU A 28 2.67 2.82 -21.33
N MET A 29 3.72 2.16 -21.80
CA MET A 29 4.59 2.65 -22.88
C MET A 29 3.75 2.81 -24.16
N ALA A 30 3.54 4.02 -24.62
CA ALA A 30 2.80 4.32 -25.84
C ALA A 30 3.68 5.09 -26.82
N SER A 31 3.57 4.78 -28.11
CA SER A 31 4.26 5.48 -29.19
C SER A 31 3.50 6.76 -29.54
N LYS A 32 4.08 7.96 -29.34
CA LYS A 32 3.61 9.27 -29.85
C LYS A 32 2.08 9.42 -29.95
N GLN A 33 1.36 9.22 -28.84
CA GLN A 33 -0.08 9.46 -28.78
C GLN A 33 -0.41 10.69 -27.92
N GLU A 34 -1.51 11.38 -28.22
CA GLU A 34 -1.96 12.56 -27.48
C GLU A 34 -2.20 12.24 -26.00
N GLY A 35 -1.61 13.04 -25.10
CA GLY A 35 -1.70 12.84 -23.64
C GLY A 35 -0.58 11.99 -23.03
N GLU A 36 0.39 11.55 -23.82
CA GLU A 36 1.62 10.94 -23.29
C GLU A 36 2.46 11.98 -22.52
N GLY A 37 3.02 11.56 -21.38
CA GLY A 37 3.90 12.39 -20.57
C GLY A 37 5.17 11.63 -20.21
N PHE A 38 6.29 12.34 -20.07
CA PHE A 38 7.52 11.73 -19.54
C PHE A 38 7.37 11.51 -18.04
N ASN A 39 7.46 10.25 -17.62
CA ASN A 39 7.46 9.90 -16.21
C ASN A 39 8.91 9.80 -15.69
N PHE A 40 9.31 10.72 -14.83
CA PHE A 40 10.66 10.76 -14.24
C PHE A 40 10.99 9.53 -13.38
N HIS A 41 10.00 8.86 -12.80
CA HIS A 41 10.22 7.66 -12.01
C HIS A 41 10.54 6.43 -12.86
N TYR A 42 9.90 6.30 -14.03
CA TYR A 42 10.08 5.18 -14.95
C TYR A 42 11.01 5.48 -16.13
N GLN A 43 11.51 6.72 -16.24
CA GLN A 43 12.37 7.20 -17.32
C GLN A 43 11.79 6.90 -18.71
N ALA A 44 10.47 7.04 -18.85
CA ALA A 44 9.77 6.65 -20.07
C ALA A 44 8.54 7.50 -20.36
N HIS A 45 8.16 7.56 -21.64
CA HIS A 45 6.93 8.19 -22.10
C HIS A 45 5.78 7.18 -22.05
N GLY A 46 4.67 7.58 -21.44
CA GLY A 46 3.51 6.71 -21.37
C GLY A 46 2.32 7.37 -20.69
N TYR A 47 1.24 6.60 -20.56
CA TYR A 47 0.08 6.96 -19.77
C TYR A 47 0.23 6.46 -18.33
N HIS A 48 -0.41 7.16 -17.39
CA HIS A 48 -0.37 6.83 -15.97
C HIS A 48 -1.78 6.53 -15.45
N PRO A 49 -2.40 5.39 -15.86
CA PRO A 49 -3.78 5.08 -15.50
C PRO A 49 -3.91 4.80 -14.00
N LEU A 50 -4.95 5.37 -13.38
CA LEU A 50 -5.44 4.92 -12.08
C LEU A 50 -6.48 3.82 -12.30
N LEU A 51 -6.21 2.65 -11.72
CA LEU A 51 -7.07 1.49 -11.87
C LEU A 51 -7.49 0.99 -10.50
N CYS A 52 -8.78 0.71 -10.35
CA CYS A 52 -9.35 0.08 -9.17
C CYS A 52 -9.99 -1.25 -9.50
N TYR A 53 -9.50 -2.30 -8.86
CA TYR A 53 -10.02 -3.66 -9.03
C TYR A 53 -10.70 -4.16 -7.77
N ASP A 54 -11.74 -4.98 -7.90
CA ASP A 54 -12.14 -5.88 -6.82
C ASP A 54 -11.14 -7.04 -6.76
N LYS A 55 -10.52 -7.26 -5.60
CA LYS A 55 -9.58 -8.36 -5.37
C LYS A 55 -10.25 -9.73 -5.46
N ILE A 56 -11.53 -9.85 -5.07
CA ILE A 56 -12.20 -11.15 -4.98
C ILE A 56 -12.58 -11.63 -6.38
N THR A 57 -13.32 -10.82 -7.14
CA THR A 57 -13.72 -11.20 -8.50
C THR A 57 -12.63 -10.95 -9.54
N GLY A 58 -11.72 -10.01 -9.29
CA GLY A 58 -10.76 -9.53 -10.27
C GLY A 58 -11.31 -8.47 -11.22
N ASP A 59 -12.55 -8.02 -11.01
CA ASP A 59 -13.22 -7.07 -11.90
C ASP A 59 -12.61 -5.67 -11.81
N LEU A 60 -12.47 -5.02 -12.96
CA LEU A 60 -12.10 -3.61 -13.03
C LEU A 60 -13.34 -2.75 -12.71
N LEU A 61 -13.34 -2.10 -11.55
CA LEU A 61 -14.46 -1.30 -11.06
C LEU A 61 -14.42 0.14 -11.56
N LYS A 62 -13.21 0.70 -11.66
CA LYS A 62 -13.01 2.07 -12.11
C LYS A 62 -11.64 2.21 -12.77
N ALA A 63 -11.59 2.96 -13.86
CA ALA A 63 -10.37 3.34 -14.54
C ALA A 63 -10.40 4.83 -14.89
N GLU A 64 -9.27 5.51 -14.71
CA GLU A 64 -9.08 6.89 -15.14
C GLU A 64 -7.73 7.00 -15.84
N LEU A 65 -7.74 7.42 -17.09
CA LEU A 65 -6.52 7.67 -17.85
C LEU A 65 -6.00 9.06 -17.52
N ARG A 66 -4.78 9.14 -16.99
CA ARG A 66 -4.16 10.41 -16.62
C ARG A 66 -2.98 10.73 -17.51
N ASN A 67 -2.72 12.02 -17.62
CA ASN A 67 -1.54 12.54 -18.30
C ASN A 67 -0.26 12.02 -17.60
N GLY A 68 0.69 11.52 -18.39
CA GLY A 68 1.86 10.75 -17.91
C GLY A 68 2.84 11.49 -16.99
N THR A 69 2.68 12.80 -16.83
CA THR A 69 3.52 13.65 -15.96
C THR A 69 3.08 13.68 -14.50
N GLN A 70 1.89 13.16 -14.16
CA GLN A 70 1.36 13.20 -12.79
C GLN A 70 1.90 12.05 -11.92
N TYR A 71 2.16 12.34 -10.63
CA TYR A 71 2.59 11.34 -9.65
C TYR A 71 1.44 10.40 -9.27
N CYS A 72 1.72 9.13 -8.95
CA CYS A 72 0.71 8.09 -8.68
C CYS A 72 -0.37 8.54 -7.68
N SER A 73 0.01 9.26 -6.62
CA SER A 73 -0.90 9.67 -5.54
C SER A 73 -1.77 10.88 -5.84
N ASN A 74 -1.41 11.73 -6.82
CA ASN A 74 -2.19 12.94 -7.10
C ASN A 74 -3.64 12.55 -7.38
N ASP A 75 -4.64 13.24 -6.87
CA ASP A 75 -6.05 12.98 -7.15
C ASP A 75 -6.54 11.53 -6.89
N ALA A 76 -5.75 10.67 -6.24
CA ALA A 76 -6.16 9.30 -5.91
C ALA A 76 -7.35 9.32 -4.94
N ASP A 77 -7.38 10.28 -4.03
CA ASP A 77 -8.53 10.60 -3.18
C ASP A 77 -9.76 10.96 -4.03
N LYS A 78 -9.64 11.90 -4.98
CA LYS A 78 -10.75 12.32 -5.86
C LYS A 78 -11.25 11.18 -6.75
N PHE A 79 -10.35 10.31 -7.16
CA PHE A 79 -10.70 9.09 -7.89
C PHE A 79 -11.49 8.11 -7.00
N MET A 80 -11.12 7.96 -5.73
CA MET A 80 -11.74 6.98 -4.83
C MET A 80 -13.04 7.49 -4.18
N ILE A 81 -13.13 8.77 -3.81
CA ILE A 81 -14.25 9.35 -3.04
C ILE A 81 -15.62 9.03 -3.66
N PRO A 82 -15.90 9.29 -4.95
CA PRO A 82 -17.23 9.03 -5.53
C PRO A 82 -17.62 7.56 -5.44
N MET A 83 -16.66 6.66 -5.64
CA MET A 83 -16.90 5.22 -5.58
C MET A 83 -17.15 4.77 -4.14
N LEU A 84 -16.35 5.24 -3.18
CA LEU A 84 -16.56 4.93 -1.76
C LEU A 84 -17.92 5.43 -1.28
N GLN A 85 -18.31 6.65 -1.65
CA GLN A 85 -19.62 7.23 -1.32
C GLN A 85 -20.77 6.44 -1.94
N GLU A 86 -20.64 6.00 -3.20
CA GLU A 86 -21.63 5.16 -3.87
C GLU A 86 -21.82 3.82 -3.14
N TYR A 87 -20.73 3.14 -2.77
CA TYR A 87 -20.81 1.90 -2.01
C TYR A 87 -21.40 2.13 -0.62
N ARG A 88 -21.06 3.23 0.05
CA ARG A 88 -21.63 3.59 1.36
C ARG A 88 -23.12 3.89 1.28
N ALA A 89 -23.59 4.50 0.18
CA ALA A 89 -25.01 4.76 -0.02
C ALA A 89 -25.80 3.49 -0.38
N LYS A 90 -25.27 2.64 -1.27
CA LYS A 90 -25.96 1.43 -1.75
C LYS A 90 -25.87 0.25 -0.80
N TYR A 91 -24.73 0.12 -0.11
CA TYR A 91 -24.42 -1.00 0.78
C TYR A 91 -23.83 -0.51 2.11
N PRO A 92 -24.60 0.18 2.96
CA PRO A 92 -24.09 0.79 4.19
C PRO A 92 -23.38 -0.18 5.12
N SER A 93 -23.84 -1.43 5.19
CA SER A 93 -23.27 -2.47 6.05
C SER A 93 -22.09 -3.23 5.44
N LEU A 94 -21.71 -2.95 4.19
CA LEU A 94 -20.63 -3.65 3.50
C LEU A 94 -19.27 -3.15 4.03
N PRO A 95 -18.41 -4.01 4.58
CA PRO A 95 -17.04 -3.62 4.91
C PRO A 95 -16.25 -3.28 3.65
N LEU A 96 -15.61 -2.11 3.63
CA LEU A 96 -14.76 -1.65 2.54
C LEU A 96 -13.30 -1.66 2.99
N TYR A 97 -12.44 -2.24 2.14
CA TYR A 97 -11.01 -2.32 2.37
C TYR A 97 -10.25 -1.79 1.15
N LEU A 98 -9.36 -0.82 1.34
CA LEU A 98 -8.45 -0.34 0.32
C LEU A 98 -7.05 -0.94 0.50
N ARG A 99 -6.50 -1.46 -0.59
CA ARG A 99 -5.10 -1.84 -0.72
C ARG A 99 -4.41 -0.93 -1.71
N GLY A 100 -3.30 -0.34 -1.29
CA GLY A 100 -2.44 0.48 -2.13
C GLY A 100 -0.96 0.11 -2.01
N ASP A 101 -0.19 0.38 -3.06
CA ASP A 101 1.26 0.42 -3.00
C ASP A 101 1.78 1.78 -2.45
N SER A 102 3.10 1.90 -2.33
CA SER A 102 3.74 3.10 -1.75
C SER A 102 3.57 4.38 -2.55
N GLY A 103 3.23 4.29 -3.83
CA GLY A 103 2.85 5.43 -4.65
C GLY A 103 1.52 6.05 -4.23
N PHE A 104 0.71 5.37 -3.40
CA PHE A 104 -0.56 5.86 -2.87
C PHE A 104 -0.50 6.27 -1.39
N ALA A 105 0.70 6.33 -0.81
CA ALA A 105 0.91 6.74 0.56
C ALA A 105 0.71 8.26 0.75
N SER A 106 -0.54 8.73 0.66
CA SER A 106 -0.92 10.14 0.68
C SER A 106 -1.85 10.49 1.85
N PRO A 107 -1.66 11.63 2.54
CA PRO A 107 -2.57 12.08 3.59
C PRO A 107 -4.01 12.25 3.08
N ASP A 108 -4.20 12.74 1.86
CA ASP A 108 -5.53 12.95 1.28
C ASP A 108 -6.27 11.64 1.05
N LEU A 109 -5.55 10.59 0.60
CA LEU A 109 -6.14 9.27 0.41
C LEU A 109 -6.48 8.60 1.74
N TYR A 110 -5.63 8.75 2.77
CA TYR A 110 -5.96 8.23 4.10
C TYR A 110 -7.23 8.91 4.63
N LYS A 111 -7.30 10.23 4.54
CA LYS A 111 -8.47 11.00 4.96
C LYS A 111 -9.71 10.60 4.17
N ALA A 112 -9.61 10.43 2.85
CA ALA A 112 -10.73 9.97 2.03
C ALA A 112 -11.23 8.58 2.46
N CYS A 113 -10.33 7.67 2.84
CA CYS A 113 -10.75 6.36 3.35
C CYS A 113 -11.42 6.48 4.73
N GLU A 114 -10.82 7.26 5.63
CA GLU A 114 -11.32 7.49 7.00
C GLU A 114 -12.71 8.16 6.99
N ASP A 115 -12.89 9.22 6.19
CA ASP A 115 -14.15 9.95 6.05
C ASP A 115 -15.28 9.09 5.44
N ASN A 116 -14.94 7.97 4.77
CA ASN A 116 -15.91 7.09 4.12
C ASN A 116 -15.98 5.68 4.74
N ASP A 117 -15.52 5.53 6.00
CA ASP A 117 -15.49 4.24 6.72
C ASP A 117 -14.89 3.09 5.88
N CYS A 118 -13.80 3.40 5.18
CA CYS A 118 -13.02 2.43 4.41
C CYS A 118 -11.73 2.14 5.18
N LYS A 119 -11.55 0.88 5.59
CA LYS A 119 -10.30 0.44 6.20
C LYS A 119 -9.24 0.32 5.12
N TYR A 120 -7.96 0.48 5.46
CA TYR A 120 -6.91 0.45 4.45
C TYR A 120 -5.64 -0.25 4.92
N ALA A 121 -4.88 -0.75 3.94
CA ALA A 121 -3.52 -1.24 4.07
C ALA A 121 -2.71 -0.70 2.90
N ILE A 122 -1.93 0.36 3.14
CA ILE A 122 -1.13 1.04 2.12
C ILE A 122 0.34 0.88 2.48
N ARG A 123 1.13 0.35 1.55
CA ARG A 123 2.58 0.19 1.76
C ARG A 123 3.21 1.57 1.93
N LEU A 124 4.17 1.73 2.84
CA LEU A 124 5.01 2.93 2.91
C LEU A 124 6.34 2.69 2.21
N LYS A 125 6.87 3.73 1.56
CA LYS A 125 8.25 3.71 1.05
C LYS A 125 9.20 3.75 2.25
N GLN A 126 10.17 2.84 2.29
CA GLN A 126 11.21 2.82 3.31
C GLN A 126 11.95 4.18 3.34
N ASN A 127 12.17 4.70 4.54
CA ASN A 127 13.00 5.86 4.80
C ASN A 127 13.77 5.65 6.12
N GLN A 128 14.75 6.49 6.39
CA GLN A 128 15.62 6.35 7.55
C GLN A 128 14.85 6.40 8.88
N THR A 129 13.87 7.30 9.00
CA THR A 129 13.03 7.41 10.20
C THR A 129 12.28 6.10 10.48
N LEU A 130 11.66 5.47 9.48
CA LEU A 130 10.96 4.19 9.65
C LEU A 130 11.90 3.05 10.04
N ILE A 131 13.16 3.09 9.58
CA ILE A 131 14.19 2.12 9.98
C ILE A 131 14.57 2.31 11.46
N GLU A 132 14.68 3.55 11.94
CA GLU A 132 14.93 3.84 13.35
C GLU A 132 13.82 3.28 14.26
N TYR A 133 12.55 3.35 13.84
CA TYR A 133 11.43 2.75 14.58
C TYR A 133 11.52 1.24 14.76
N VAL A 134 12.24 0.54 13.87
CA VAL A 134 12.37 -0.93 13.90
C VAL A 134 13.77 -1.39 14.26
N ALA A 135 14.67 -0.49 14.68
CA ALA A 135 16.06 -0.82 14.97
C ALA A 135 16.20 -1.90 16.05
N ASP A 136 15.33 -1.90 17.07
CA ASP A 136 15.35 -2.90 18.13
C ASP A 136 14.96 -4.30 17.63
N ALA A 137 13.93 -4.38 16.77
CA ALA A 137 13.50 -5.60 16.10
C ALA A 137 14.58 -6.09 15.13
N ASP A 138 15.16 -5.18 14.35
CA ASP A 138 16.26 -5.49 13.44
C ASP A 138 17.48 -6.08 14.18
N ALA A 139 17.86 -5.46 15.30
CA ALA A 139 18.95 -5.92 16.15
C ALA A 139 18.61 -7.26 16.83
N ALA A 140 17.34 -7.49 17.22
CA ALA A 140 16.89 -8.77 17.76
C ALA A 140 17.01 -9.89 16.73
N LEU A 141 16.51 -9.65 15.51
CA LEU A 141 16.65 -10.56 14.38
C LEU A 141 18.12 -10.86 14.07
N PHE A 142 18.98 -9.83 14.09
CA PHE A 142 20.41 -9.98 13.87
C PHE A 142 21.07 -10.88 14.93
N ARG A 143 20.78 -10.65 16.22
CA ARG A 143 21.33 -11.45 17.33
C ARG A 143 20.96 -12.91 17.23
N VAL A 144 19.70 -13.22 16.92
CA VAL A 144 19.21 -14.59 16.78
C VAL A 144 19.80 -15.26 15.53
N SER A 145 20.03 -14.49 14.46
CA SER A 145 20.60 -15.01 13.20
C SER A 145 22.12 -15.16 13.21
N ARG A 146 22.81 -14.78 14.30
CA ARG A 146 24.29 -14.76 14.39
C ARG A 146 24.92 -16.14 14.21
N GLU A 147 24.30 -17.16 14.78
CA GLU A 147 24.77 -18.56 14.75
C GLU A 147 24.22 -19.34 13.56
N ASN A 148 23.16 -18.82 12.93
CA ASN A 148 22.52 -19.43 11.77
C ASN A 148 22.21 -18.35 10.73
N GLN A 149 23.23 -18.04 9.93
CA GLN A 149 23.17 -16.91 9.02
C GLN A 149 22.43 -17.21 7.70
N THR A 150 22.09 -18.46 7.44
CA THR A 150 21.54 -18.93 6.16
C THR A 150 20.04 -19.10 6.18
N ASP A 151 19.43 -19.28 7.36
CA ASP A 151 18.02 -19.59 7.48
C ASP A 151 17.11 -18.37 7.37
N TYR A 152 15.88 -18.62 6.90
CA TYR A 152 14.84 -17.62 6.85
C TYR A 152 14.39 -17.24 8.25
N MET A 153 14.38 -15.94 8.51
CA MET A 153 13.83 -15.38 9.74
C MET A 153 12.96 -14.18 9.43
N VAL A 154 11.95 -13.97 10.27
CA VAL A 154 11.03 -12.85 10.13
C VAL A 154 10.56 -12.36 11.49
N GLU A 155 10.50 -11.05 11.63
CA GLU A 155 9.92 -10.38 12.78
C GLU A 155 8.85 -9.40 12.31
N TYR A 156 7.73 -9.39 13.04
CA TYR A 156 6.61 -8.49 12.79
C TYR A 156 6.37 -7.67 14.04
N GLY A 157 5.89 -6.45 13.85
CA GLY A 157 5.44 -5.61 14.93
C GLY A 157 4.69 -4.40 14.41
N GLU A 158 4.39 -3.47 15.31
CA GLU A 158 3.68 -2.25 14.98
C GLU A 158 4.10 -1.08 15.84
N PHE A 159 3.94 0.11 15.31
CA PHE A 159 4.17 1.37 15.98
C PHE A 159 3.21 2.44 15.45
N TYR A 160 3.04 3.52 16.20
CA TYR A 160 2.35 4.70 15.71
C TYR A 160 3.37 5.66 15.07
N TYR A 161 3.03 6.16 13.89
CA TYR A 161 3.86 7.08 13.13
C TYR A 161 3.02 8.21 12.55
N GLN A 162 3.60 9.41 12.56
CA GLN A 162 3.01 10.59 11.94
C GLN A 162 4.05 11.28 11.08
N ALA A 163 3.86 11.24 9.75
CA ALA A 163 4.64 12.12 8.88
C ALA A 163 4.20 13.58 9.08
N GLY A 164 5.07 14.55 8.82
CA GLY A 164 4.75 15.98 9.03
C GLY A 164 3.52 16.47 8.25
N SER A 165 3.19 15.84 7.12
CA SER A 165 1.99 16.16 6.33
C SER A 165 0.70 15.47 6.81
N TRP A 166 0.78 14.61 7.82
CA TRP A 166 -0.36 13.84 8.32
C TRP A 166 -1.06 14.59 9.46
N SER A 167 -2.39 14.59 9.43
CA SER A 167 -3.25 15.21 10.44
C SER A 167 -3.11 14.61 11.85
N HIS A 168 -2.85 13.32 11.94
CA HIS A 168 -2.73 12.57 13.20
C HIS A 168 -1.81 11.35 13.01
N PRO A 169 -1.30 10.76 14.11
CA PRO A 169 -0.58 9.50 14.02
C PRO A 169 -1.48 8.41 13.46
N ARG A 170 -0.87 7.52 12.68
CA ARG A 170 -1.50 6.32 12.13
C ARG A 170 -0.66 5.11 12.51
N ARG A 171 -1.34 3.97 12.66
CA ARG A 171 -0.68 2.72 12.97
C ARG A 171 0.06 2.20 11.73
N VAL A 172 1.31 1.83 11.94
CA VAL A 172 2.18 1.22 10.94
C VAL A 172 2.57 -0.15 11.44
N VAL A 173 2.29 -1.17 10.63
CA VAL A 173 2.82 -2.52 10.85
C VAL A 173 4.09 -2.69 10.03
N PHE A 174 5.04 -3.44 10.56
CA PHE A 174 6.28 -3.74 9.87
C PHE A 174 6.54 -5.24 9.75
N LYS A 175 7.37 -5.60 8.77
CA LYS A 175 8.04 -6.89 8.63
C LYS A 175 9.51 -6.62 8.42
N VAL A 176 10.35 -7.14 9.30
CA VAL A 176 11.78 -7.27 9.07
C VAL A 176 12.02 -8.72 8.70
N GLU A 177 12.49 -8.98 7.48
CA GLU A 177 12.76 -10.34 7.02
C GLU A 177 14.23 -10.51 6.65
N LYS A 178 14.78 -11.66 6.98
CA LYS A 178 16.06 -12.14 6.51
C LYS A 178 15.81 -13.27 5.50
N PRO A 179 15.95 -13.00 4.19
CA PRO A 179 15.80 -14.03 3.17
C PRO A 179 16.92 -15.06 3.25
N TYR A 180 16.64 -16.28 2.77
CA TYR A 180 17.67 -17.30 2.60
C TYR A 180 18.84 -16.77 1.78
N ASN A 181 20.07 -17.08 2.22
CA ASN A 181 21.32 -16.70 1.55
C ASN A 181 21.51 -15.18 1.35
N GLN A 182 20.85 -14.34 2.17
CA GLN A 182 21.05 -12.90 2.16
C GLN A 182 21.50 -12.41 3.54
N PHE A 183 22.52 -11.56 3.55
CA PHE A 183 23.02 -10.92 4.77
C PHE A 183 22.28 -9.62 5.11
N ILE A 184 21.50 -9.09 4.16
CA ILE A 184 20.80 -7.83 4.30
C ILE A 184 19.33 -8.12 4.64
N HIS A 185 18.85 -7.50 5.72
CA HIS A 185 17.44 -7.57 6.06
C HIS A 185 16.61 -6.72 5.10
N LEU A 186 15.43 -7.22 4.75
CA LEU A 186 14.43 -6.49 3.98
C LEU A 186 13.35 -5.96 4.92
N TYR A 187 12.95 -4.72 4.68
CA TYR A 187 11.97 -4.04 5.50
C TYR A 187 10.71 -3.81 4.67
N THR A 188 9.55 -4.10 5.25
CA THR A 188 8.26 -3.69 4.71
C THR A 188 7.50 -2.95 5.77
N PHE A 189 6.97 -1.79 5.41
CA PHE A 189 6.11 -0.97 6.24
C PHE A 189 4.74 -0.82 5.58
N VAL A 190 3.67 -0.94 6.36
CA VAL A 190 2.29 -0.76 5.90
C VAL A 190 1.55 0.10 6.90
N VAL A 191 1.04 1.25 6.47
CA VAL A 191 0.09 2.02 7.28
C VAL A 191 -1.29 1.36 7.18
N THR A 192 -1.97 1.20 8.30
CA THR A 192 -3.24 0.49 8.33
C THR A 192 -4.17 0.91 9.44
N THR A 193 -5.46 0.80 9.17
CA THR A 193 -6.57 0.94 10.13
C THR A 193 -7.25 -0.40 10.43
N MET A 194 -6.73 -1.50 9.88
CA MET A 194 -7.29 -2.85 10.08
C MET A 194 -6.80 -3.41 11.41
N GLU A 195 -7.71 -3.81 12.29
CA GLU A 195 -7.38 -4.47 13.56
C GLU A 195 -6.82 -5.89 13.32
N SER A 196 -5.92 -6.32 14.20
CA SER A 196 -5.25 -7.64 14.17
C SER A 196 -6.08 -8.72 14.86
#